data_AF-A0A6F9CHS9-F1
#
_entry.id   AF-A0A6F9CHS9-F1
#
_cell.length_a   1.000
_cell.length_b   1.000
_cell.length_c   1.000
_cell.angle_alpha   90.00
_cell.angle_beta   90.00
_cell.angle_gamma   90.00
#
_symmetry.space_group_name_H-M   'P 1'
#
loop_
_entity.id
_entity.type
_entity.pdbx_description
1 polymer ?
#
loop_
_entity_poly.entity_id
_entity_poly.type
_entity_poly.pdbx_seq_one_letter_code
_entity_poly.pdbx_strand_id
1 'polypeptide(L)'
;MSQFDGWLLTVLLVSVCSLFESKVFLEQRDAVQLLRGARRPRANFFLEEMMPGNLERECYEETCSQEEAAEIFQTKEKTMVR
;
A
#
# COMPACT_ATOMS: atom_id res chain seq x y z
N MET A 1 -42.82 -15.80 -25.92
CA MET A 1 -41.45 -16.10 -26.39
C MET A 1 -40.37 -15.50 -25.48
N SER A 2 -40.51 -14.28 -24.98
CA SER A 2 -39.46 -13.52 -24.28
C SER A 2 -39.12 -13.92 -22.83
N GLN A 3 -39.96 -14.68 -22.12
CA GLN A 3 -39.73 -15.00 -20.70
C GLN A 3 -38.80 -16.22 -20.50
N PHE A 4 -38.81 -17.17 -21.43
CA PHE A 4 -37.93 -18.35 -21.43
C PHE A 4 -36.50 -17.99 -21.82
N ASP A 5 -36.33 -17.05 -22.76
CA ASP A 5 -35.02 -16.58 -23.19
C ASP A 5 -34.25 -15.87 -22.06
N GLY A 6 -34.96 -15.12 -21.22
CA GLY A 6 -34.37 -14.46 -20.04
C GLY A 6 -33.86 -15.46 -19.01
N TRP A 7 -34.60 -16.54 -18.75
CA TRP A 7 -34.17 -17.60 -17.84
C TRP A 7 -32.98 -18.39 -18.37
N LEU A 8 -32.93 -18.61 -19.68
CA LEU A 8 -31.79 -19.28 -20.31
C LEU A 8 -30.52 -18.42 -20.21
N LEU A 9 -30.65 -17.10 -20.41
CA LEU A 9 -29.54 -16.16 -20.27
C LEU A 9 -29.05 -16.05 -18.84
N THR A 10 -29.93 -16.05 -17.84
CA THR A 10 -29.51 -15.99 -16.43
C THR A 10 -28.80 -17.27 -16.00
N VAL A 11 -29.29 -18.44 -16.41
CA VAL A 11 -28.63 -19.72 -16.13
C VAL A 11 -27.26 -19.79 -16.80
N LEU A 12 -27.15 -19.35 -18.06
CA LEU A 12 -25.87 -19.27 -18.77
C LEU A 12 -24.89 -18.34 -18.05
N LEU A 13 -25.34 -17.15 -17.63
CA LEU A 13 -24.51 -16.17 -16.93
C LEU A 13 -23.99 -16.72 -15.60
N VAL A 14 -24.87 -17.32 -14.79
CA VAL A 14 -24.49 -17.92 -13.50
C VAL A 14 -23.51 -19.08 -13.71
N SER A 15 -23.78 -19.96 -14.68
CA SER A 15 -22.89 -21.07 -15.01
C SER A 15 -21.51 -20.59 -15.45
N VAL A 16 -21.44 -19.52 -16.25
CA VAL A 16 -20.17 -18.92 -16.68
C VAL A 16 -19.45 -18.29 -15.49
N CYS A 17 -20.15 -17.56 -14.61
CA CYS A 17 -19.57 -16.98 -13.40
C CYS A 17 -18.97 -18.04 -12.46
N SER A 18 -19.60 -19.21 -12.34
CA SER A 18 -19.09 -20.32 -11.51
C SER A 18 -17.80 -20.94 -12.04
N LEU A 19 -17.40 -20.69 -13.30
CA LEU A 19 -16.14 -21.16 -13.86
C LEU A 19 -14.95 -20.25 -13.50
N PHE A 20 -15.21 -19.06 -12.99
CA PHE A 20 -14.17 -18.13 -12.55
C PHE A 20 -13.91 -18.30 -11.06
N GLU A 21 -13.04 -19.23 -10.69
CA GLU A 21 -12.44 -19.23 -9.35
C GLU A 21 -11.36 -18.14 -9.28
N SER A 22 -11.76 -16.95 -8.84
CA SER A 22 -10.82 -15.89 -8.47
C SER A 22 -10.35 -16.12 -7.04
N LYS A 23 -9.04 -16.32 -6.84
CA LYS A 23 -8.44 -16.29 -5.50
C LYS A 23 -8.53 -14.85 -4.97
N VAL A 24 -9.51 -14.58 -4.11
CA VAL A 24 -9.74 -13.25 -3.51
C VAL A 24 -8.70 -12.93 -2.43
N PHE A 25 -8.04 -13.95 -1.88
CA PHE A 25 -7.00 -13.80 -0.87
C PHE A 25 -5.65 -14.23 -1.43
N LEU A 26 -4.64 -13.37 -1.23
CA LEU A 26 -3.25 -13.67 -1.53
C LEU A 26 -2.67 -14.60 -0.45
N GLU A 27 -1.66 -15.42 -0.80
CA GLU A 27 -0.93 -16.20 0.18
C GLU A 27 -0.28 -15.28 1.21
N GLN A 28 -0.20 -15.70 2.48
CA GLN A 28 0.39 -14.91 3.56
C GLN A 28 1.79 -14.40 3.22
N ARG A 29 2.61 -15.21 2.53
CA ARG A 29 3.98 -14.81 2.11
C ARG A 29 3.95 -13.65 1.13
N ASP A 30 3.07 -13.71 0.14
CA ASP A 30 2.94 -12.68 -0.90
C ASP A 30 2.27 -11.42 -0.34
N ALA A 31 1.25 -11.58 0.51
CA ALA A 31 0.57 -10.47 1.17
C ALA A 31 1.55 -9.67 2.04
N VAL A 32 2.41 -10.36 2.79
CA VAL A 32 3.44 -9.73 3.61
C VAL A 32 4.49 -9.02 2.75
N GLN A 33 4.86 -9.58 1.58
CA GLN A 33 5.78 -8.90 0.66
C GLN A 33 5.18 -7.61 0.08
N LEU A 34 3.91 -7.63 -0.34
CA LEU A 34 3.21 -6.43 -0.79
C LEU A 34 3.11 -5.39 0.32
N LEU A 35 2.74 -5.79 1.54
CA LEU A 35 2.66 -4.87 2.68
C LEU A 35 4.03 -4.32 3.07
N ARG A 36 5.11 -5.10 2.95
CA ARG A 36 6.48 -4.62 3.22
C ARG A 36 6.99 -3.69 2.12
N GLY A 37 6.66 -3.96 0.86
CA GLY A 37 6.99 -3.09 -0.27
C GLY A 37 6.19 -1.79 -0.25
N ALA A 38 4.90 -1.84 0.12
CA ALA A 38 4.05 -0.67 0.34
C ALA A 38 4.42 0.13 1.59
N ARG A 39 5.02 -0.52 2.61
CA ARG A 39 5.64 0.11 3.79
C ARG A 39 7.03 0.68 3.54
N ARG A 40 7.49 0.77 2.29
CA ARG A 40 8.49 1.79 1.95
C ARG A 40 7.70 3.00 1.48
N PRO A 41 7.18 3.83 2.40
CA PRO A 41 6.53 5.05 1.98
C PRO A 41 7.53 5.86 1.18
N ARG A 42 7.00 6.58 0.20
CA ARG A 42 7.80 7.43 -0.66
C ARG A 42 8.23 8.62 0.19
N ALA A 43 9.44 8.55 0.75
CA ALA A 43 10.11 9.75 1.22
C ALA A 43 10.07 10.79 0.09
N ASN A 44 9.69 12.01 0.42
CA ASN A 44 9.54 13.15 -0.48
C ASN A 44 8.28 13.09 -1.37
N PHE A 45 7.11 12.92 -0.76
CA PHE A 45 5.83 13.15 -1.47
C PHE A 45 5.65 14.65 -1.77
N PHE A 46 4.80 14.99 -2.76
CA PHE A 46 4.69 16.35 -3.29
C PHE A 46 4.48 17.40 -2.19
N LEU A 47 5.42 18.35 -2.07
CA LEU A 47 5.46 19.45 -1.08
C LEU A 47 5.60 19.03 0.40
N GLU A 48 6.10 17.82 0.68
CA GLU A 48 6.32 17.33 2.05
C GLU A 48 7.22 18.26 2.88
N GLU A 49 8.24 18.86 2.27
CA GLU A 49 9.15 19.88 2.84
C GLU A 49 8.45 21.13 3.41
N MET A 50 7.19 21.39 3.05
CA MET A 50 6.42 22.49 3.63
C MET A 50 5.87 22.15 5.03
N MET A 51 5.88 20.87 5.39
CA MET A 51 5.39 20.37 6.67
C MET A 51 6.55 20.25 7.65
N PRO A 52 6.37 20.53 8.96
CA PRO A 52 7.42 20.31 9.94
C PRO A 52 7.88 18.84 9.98
N GLY A 53 9.18 18.66 10.18
CA GLY A 53 9.82 17.35 10.34
C GLY A 53 9.21 16.53 11.48
N ASN A 54 9.03 15.23 11.26
CA ASN A 54 8.41 14.33 12.24
C ASN A 54 9.15 12.98 12.31
N LEU A 55 9.71 12.65 13.48
CA LEU A 55 10.49 11.43 13.70
C LEU A 55 9.72 10.13 13.41
N GLU A 56 8.44 10.07 13.82
CA GLU A 56 7.61 8.89 13.59
C GLU A 56 7.37 8.71 12.10
N ARG A 57 6.92 9.77 11.42
CA ARG A 57 6.66 9.74 9.98
C ARG A 57 7.95 9.44 9.21
N GLU A 58 8.91 10.35 9.23
CA GLU A 58 10.05 10.34 8.31
C GLU A 58 11.06 9.21 8.61
N CYS A 59 11.28 8.83 9.87
CA CYS A 59 12.36 7.89 10.22
C CYS A 59 11.91 6.54 10.78
N TYR A 60 10.71 6.43 11.37
CA TYR A 60 10.19 5.13 11.84
C TYR A 60 9.23 4.48 10.83
N GLU A 61 8.36 5.27 10.21
CA GLU A 61 7.45 4.81 9.16
C GLU A 61 8.14 4.84 7.78
N GLU A 62 8.93 5.89 7.51
CA GLU A 62 9.69 6.07 6.28
C GLU A 62 11.20 5.80 6.44
N THR A 63 11.93 5.79 5.31
CA THR A 63 13.40 5.77 5.34
C THR A 63 13.89 7.20 5.18
N CYS A 64 14.33 7.82 6.27
CA CYS A 64 14.79 9.22 6.23
C CYS A 64 16.24 9.38 5.77
N SER A 65 16.53 10.54 5.19
CA SER A 65 17.89 11.01 4.93
C SER A 65 18.55 11.59 6.19
N GLN A 66 19.88 11.78 6.15
CA GLN A 66 20.58 12.43 7.27
C GLN A 66 20.19 13.91 7.45
N GLU A 67 19.69 14.54 6.38
CA GLU A 67 19.22 15.94 6.40
C GLU A 67 17.90 16.04 7.16
N GLU A 68 16.89 15.24 6.79
CA GLU A 68 15.60 15.13 7.48
C GLU A 68 15.78 14.78 8.97
N ALA A 69 16.62 13.81 9.29
CA ALA A 69 16.93 13.46 10.68
C ALA A 69 17.60 14.64 11.43
N ALA A 70 18.42 15.45 10.76
CA ALA A 70 19.04 16.62 11.36
C ALA A 70 18.04 17.77 11.58
N GLU A 71 17.00 17.90 10.73
CA GLU A 71 15.92 18.88 10.91
C GLU A 71 15.12 18.61 12.18
N ILE A 72 14.82 17.33 12.46
CA ILE A 72 14.10 16.91 13.67
C ILE A 72 14.93 17.20 14.93
N PHE A 73 16.21 16.86 14.94
CA PHE A 73 17.05 16.94 16.14
C PHE A 73 17.80 18.28 16.30
N GLN A 74 17.69 19.19 15.32
CA GLN A 74 18.32 20.54 15.27
C GLN A 74 19.84 20.57 15.48
N THR A 75 20.50 19.41 15.59
CA THR A 75 21.92 19.26 15.89
C THR A 75 22.46 17.95 15.32
N LYS A 76 23.55 18.01 14.54
CA LYS A 76 24.20 16.84 13.91
C LYS A 76 24.72 15.79 14.89
N GLU A 77 24.99 16.16 16.14
CA GLU A 77 25.51 15.22 17.16
C GLU A 77 24.46 14.21 17.65
N LYS A 78 23.17 14.51 17.56
CA LYS A 78 22.08 13.59 17.96
C LYS A 78 21.62 12.68 16.83
N THR A 79 22.06 12.94 15.61
CA THR A 79 21.64 12.25 14.38
C THR A 79 22.45 10.98 14.10
N MET A 80 23.62 10.80 14.75
CA MET A 80 24.41 9.57 14.68
C MET A 80 23.94 8.56 15.73
N VAL A 81 22.82 7.87 15.47
CA VAL A 81 22.55 6.59 16.11
C VAL A 81 22.52 5.51 15.02
N ARG A 82 23.55 4.67 15.14
CA ARG A 82 23.94 3.48 14.37
C ARG A 82 22.87 2.77 13.53
#